data_AF-A0A5M4B4Z5-F1
#
_entry.id   AF-A0A5M4B4Z5-F1
#
_cell.length_a   1.000
_cell.length_b   1.000
_cell.length_c   1.000
_cell.angle_alpha   90.00
_cell.angle_beta   90.00
_cell.angle_gamma   90.00
#
_symmetry.space_group_name_H-M   'P 1'
#
loop_
_entity.id
_entity.type
_entity.pdbx_description
1 polymer ?
#
loop_
_entity_poly.entity_id
_entity_poly.type
_entity_poly.pdbx_seq_one_letter_code
_entity_poly.pdbx_strand_id
1 'polypeptide(L)' 'MRTTAFWIFGILQSITLGVIIFLLFRSLNIIHGTNVVGVDTQSVLSILFPLFLLLTEYVIYSKKRR' A
#
# COMPACT_ATOMS: atom_id res chain seq x y z
N MET A 1 -6.55 -10.69 -18.52
CA MET A 1 -5.37 -11.17 -17.75
C MET A 1 -5.72 -12.49 -17.07
N ARG A 2 -4.79 -13.46 -17.03
CA ARG A 2 -4.95 -14.66 -16.19
C ARG A 2 -5.03 -14.20 -14.73
N THR A 3 -5.94 -14.78 -13.95
CA THR A 3 -6.13 -14.46 -12.52
C THR A 3 -4.83 -14.53 -11.72
N THR A 4 -3.93 -15.45 -12.09
CA THR A 4 -2.59 -15.57 -11.51
C THR A 4 -1.73 -14.33 -11.70
N ALA A 5 -1.75 -13.73 -12.91
CA ALA A 5 -0.97 -12.52 -13.18
C ALA A 5 -1.49 -11.32 -12.39
N PHE A 6 -2.81 -11.19 -12.23
CA PHE A 6 -3.42 -10.15 -11.39
C PHE A 6 -2.91 -10.24 -9.94
N TRP A 7 -2.93 -11.42 -9.34
CA TRP A 7 -2.43 -11.61 -7.98
C TRP A 7 -0.94 -11.32 -7.83
N ILE A 8 -0.11 -11.77 -8.77
CA ILE A 8 1.34 -11.52 -8.73
C ILE A 8 1.63 -10.01 -8.77
N PHE A 9 1.08 -9.31 -9.77
CA PHE A 9 1.33 -7.87 -9.93
C PHE A 9 0.68 -7.05 -8.83
N GLY A 10 -0.53 -7.41 -8.39
CA GLY A 10 -1.23 -6.70 -7.31
C GLY A 10 -0.52 -6.82 -5.96
N ILE A 11 -0.02 -8.01 -5.61
CA ILE A 11 0.77 -8.20 -4.37
C ILE A 11 2.09 -7.44 -4.47
N LEU A 12 2.80 -7.56 -5.59
CA LEU A 12 4.08 -6.87 -5.80
C LEU A 12 3.91 -5.34 -5.72
N GLN A 13 2.87 -4.81 -6.35
CA GLN A 13 2.51 -3.40 -6.28
C GLN A 13 2.18 -2.99 -4.85
N SER A 14 1.39 -3.78 -4.12
CA SER A 14 0.98 -3.46 -2.75
C SER A 14 2.17 -3.40 -1.78
N ILE A 15 3.10 -4.37 -1.87
CA ILE A 15 4.31 -4.37 -1.06
C ILE A 15 5.17 -3.15 -1.39
N THR A 16 5.37 -2.87 -2.69
CA THR A 16 6.17 -1.74 -3.14
C THR A 16 5.58 -0.41 -2.65
N LEU A 17 4.26 -0.24 -2.77
CA LEU A 17 3.57 0.96 -2.27
C LEU A 17 3.69 1.10 -0.75
N GLY A 18 3.54 0.01 -0.01
CA GLY A 18 3.67 0.05 1.45
C GLY A 18 5.05 0.50 1.89
N VAL A 19 6.10 -0.02 1.25
CA VAL A 19 7.49 0.41 1.50
C VAL A 19 7.67 1.90 1.16
N ILE A 20 7.15 2.36 0.01
CA ILE A 20 7.25 3.78 -0.38
C ILE A 20 6.57 4.67 0.65
N ILE A 21 5.35 4.34 1.08
CA ILE A 21 4.59 5.12 2.07
C ILE A 21 5.33 5.17 3.40
N PHE A 22 5.85 4.03 3.86
CA PHE A 22 6.63 3.96 5.09
C PHE A 22 7.87 4.86 5.00
N LEU A 23 8.63 4.80 3.91
CA LEU A 23 9.82 5.62 3.71
C LEU A 23 9.48 7.11 3.63
N LEU A 24 8.33 7.47 3.02
CA LEU A 24 7.88 8.85 2.90
C LEU A 24 7.64 9.47 4.27
N PHE A 25 6.87 8.80 5.14
CA PHE A 25 6.65 9.26 6.51
C PHE A 25 7.93 9.29 7.34
N ARG A 26 8.79 8.27 7.19
CA ARG A 26 10.11 8.26 7.84
C ARG A 26 10.95 9.47 7.43
N SER A 27 10.99 9.79 6.14
CA SER A 27 11.73 10.93 5.61
C SER A 27 11.17 12.24 6.13
N LEU A 28 9.84 12.39 6.18
CA LEU A 28 9.18 13.57 6.73
C LEU A 28 9.52 13.78 8.21
N ASN A 29 9.50 12.72 9.01
CA ASN A 29 9.89 12.77 10.43
C ASN A 29 11.36 13.17 10.60
N ILE A 30 12.26 12.70 9.74
CA ILE A 30 13.69 13.09 9.76
C ILE A 30 13.85 14.58 9.40
N ILE A 31 13.16 15.06 8.36
CA ILE A 31 13.27 16.44 7.89
C ILE A 31 12.71 17.44 8.93
N HIS A 32 11.60 17.11 9.59
CA HIS A 32 10.99 17.99 10.60
C HIS A 32 11.73 17.98 11.95
N GLY A 33 12.65 17.03 12.19
CA GLY A 33 13.35 16.89 13.46
C GLY A 33 12.46 16.52 14.66
N THR A 34 11.16 16.30 14.42
CA THR A 34 10.15 15.88 15.40
C THR A 34 9.28 14.80 14.75
N ASN A 35 8.79 13.84 15.55
CA ASN A 35 7.87 12.83 15.05
C ASN A 35 6.50 13.46 14.79
N VAL A 36 6.26 13.86 13.53
CA VAL A 36 4.95 14.35 13.06
C VAL A 36 3.96 13.19 13.01
N VAL A 37 4.41 12.00 12.60
CA VAL A 37 3.63 10.77 12.58
C VAL A 37 4.34 9.71 13.42
N GLY A 38 3.68 9.20 14.45
CA GLY A 38 4.22 8.10 15.27
C GLY A 38 4.46 6.84 14.44
N VAL A 39 5.49 6.07 14.81
CA VAL A 39 5.90 4.86 14.08
C VAL A 39 4.76 3.85 13.97
N ASP A 40 3.91 3.75 14.99
CA ASP A 40 2.74 2.87 15.00
C ASP A 40 1.75 3.27 13.91
N THR A 41 1.38 4.56 13.86
CA THR A 41 0.49 5.12 12.84
C THR A 41 1.08 4.98 11.44
N GLN A 42 2.37 5.25 11.29
CA GLN A 42 3.10 5.08 10.02
C GLN A 42 3.03 3.64 9.53
N SER A 43 3.27 2.67 10.42
CA SER A 43 3.21 1.24 10.11
C SER A 43 1.80 0.84 9.68
N VAL A 44 0.78 1.24 10.45
CA VAL A 44 -0.63 0.96 10.13
C VAL A 44 -1.00 1.54 8.77
N LEU A 45 -0.67 2.81 8.49
CA LEU A 45 -1.01 3.45 7.22
C LEU A 45 -0.30 2.78 6.04
N SER A 46 0.97 2.42 6.20
CA SER A 46 1.77 1.79 5.16
C SER A 46 1.26 0.40 4.76
N ILE A 47 0.50 -0.28 5.63
CA ILE A 47 -0.07 -1.60 5.36
C ILE A 47 -1.54 -1.48 4.92
N LEU A 48 -2.31 -0.65 5.61
CA LEU A 48 -3.75 -0.53 5.40
C LEU A 48 -4.07 0.10 4.04
N PHE A 49 -3.32 1.13 3.64
CA PHE A 49 -3.58 1.82 2.38
C PHE A 49 -3.37 0.92 1.15
N PRO A 50 -2.23 0.22 0.98
CA PRO A 50 -2.05 -0.69 -0.14
C PRO A 50 -3.03 -1.87 -0.13
N LEU A 51 -3.39 -2.39 1.05
CA LEU A 51 -4.39 -3.46 1.17
C LEU A 51 -5.77 -3.02 0.69
N PHE A 52 -6.21 -1.82 1.05
CA PHE A 52 -7.49 -1.28 0.60
C PHE A 52 -7.50 -1.07 -0.93
N LEU A 53 -6.38 -0.60 -1.48
CA LEU A 53 -6.17 -0.48 -2.92
C LEU A 53 -6.26 -1.85 -3.62
N LEU A 54 -5.58 -2.86 -3.11
CA LEU A 54 -5.62 -4.22 -3.65
C LEU A 54 -7.03 -4.81 -3.63
N LEU A 55 -7.78 -4.59 -2.53
CA LEU A 55 -9.16 -5.03 -2.40
C LEU A 55 -10.09 -4.36 -3.42
N THR A 56 -9.98 -3.04 -3.56
CA THR A 56 -10.79 -2.29 -4.53
C THR A 56 -10.47 -2.70 -5.96
N GLU A 57 -9.19 -2.90 -6.28
CA GLU A 57 -8.75 -3.40 -7.59
C GLU A 57 -9.28 -4.81 -7.87
N TYR A 58 -9.27 -5.69 -6.87
CA TYR A 58 -9.86 -7.02 -6.96
C TYR A 58 -11.36 -6.98 -7.21
N VAL A 59 -12.11 -6.11 -6.51
CA VAL A 59 -13.56 -5.96 -6.70
C VAL A 59 -13.86 -5.48 -8.12
N ILE A 60 -13.12 -4.50 -8.63
CA ILE A 60 -13.28 -3.99 -10.00
C ILE A 60 -12.97 -5.10 -11.03
N TYR A 61 -11.86 -5.80 -10.85
CA TYR A 61 -11.46 -6.89 -11.72
C TYR A 61 -12.48 -8.04 -11.72
N SER A 62 -12.99 -8.41 -10.54
CA SER A 62 -14.01 -9.44 -10.36
C SER A 62 -15.33 -9.06 -11.06
N LYS A 63 -15.77 -7.81 -10.91
CA LYS A 63 -16.98 -7.30 -11.58
C LYS A 63 -16.85 -7.31 -13.10
N LYS A 64 -15.67 -7.00 -13.64
CA LYS A 64 -15.41 -7.01 -15.10
C LYS A 64 -15.38 -8.41 -15.71
N ARG A 65 -15.25 -9.46 -14.88
CA ARG A 65 -15.17 -10.86 -15.32
C ARG A 65 -16.54 -11.57 -15.31
N ARG A 66 -17.57 -10.95 -14.72
CA ARG A 66 -18.98 -11.34 -14.87
C ARG A 66 -19.59 -10.66 -16.09
#